data_AF-A0A850BNE2-F1
#
_entry.id   AF-A0A850BNE2-F1
#
_cell.length_a   1.000
_cell.length_b   1.000
_cell.length_c   1.000
_cell.angle_alpha   90.00
_cell.angle_beta   90.00
_cell.angle_gamma   90.00
#
_symmetry.space_group_name_H-M   'P 1'
#
loop_
_entity.id
_entity.type
_entity.pdbx_description
1 polymer ?
#
loop_
_entity_poly.entity_id
_entity_poly.type
_entity_poly.pdbx_seq_one_letter_code
_entity_poly.pdbx_strand_id
1 'polypeptide(L)'
;GAAPMGGPGGFGSPGGGFGGGGMMQGGGFKGETRNPVMVLVISMICCLYGLYQVWTMLNELQQYTRDDDFKPWYMFIPLLNYYFLWVKVPEQVTKAKQMAGSRNPQAQGIVLYIFLAPFALAKDLNEVWDPMSPGG
;
A
#
# COMPACT_ATOMS: atom_id res chain seq x y z
N GLY A 1 -46.01 -65.29 -18.35
CA GLY A 1 -45.07 -65.40 -19.48
C GLY A 1 -43.66 -65.33 -18.94
N ALA A 2 -42.74 -66.06 -19.56
CA ALA A 2 -41.44 -66.51 -19.07
C ALA A 2 -40.42 -65.44 -18.62
N ALA A 3 -39.47 -65.89 -17.77
CA ALA A 3 -38.21 -65.20 -17.46
C ALA A 3 -37.15 -65.42 -18.57
N PRO A 4 -36.03 -64.68 -18.52
CA PRO A 4 -34.73 -65.30 -18.80
C PRO A 4 -33.70 -65.03 -17.69
N MET A 5 -33.02 -66.12 -17.31
CA MET A 5 -31.72 -66.12 -16.63
C MET A 5 -30.60 -65.71 -17.61
N GLY A 6 -29.52 -65.11 -17.09
CA GLY A 6 -28.29 -64.88 -17.84
C GLY A 6 -27.06 -64.66 -16.96
N GLY A 7 -26.56 -65.74 -16.34
CA GLY A 7 -25.13 -66.10 -16.24
C GLY A 7 -24.14 -65.34 -15.33
N PRO A 8 -23.02 -66.00 -14.93
CA PRO A 8 -22.27 -65.69 -13.71
C PRO A 8 -20.87 -65.06 -13.95
N GLY A 9 -20.37 -64.35 -12.93
CA GLY A 9 -18.95 -64.24 -12.51
C GLY A 9 -17.87 -63.89 -13.55
N GLY A 10 -17.12 -62.82 -13.30
CA GLY A 10 -15.89 -62.52 -14.05
C GLY A 10 -14.94 -61.59 -13.30
N PHE A 11 -13.99 -62.20 -12.61
CA PHE A 11 -12.80 -61.60 -12.00
C PHE A 11 -11.97 -60.83 -13.06
N GLY A 12 -11.38 -59.69 -12.68
CA GLY A 12 -10.88 -58.69 -13.62
C GLY A 12 -9.58 -59.00 -14.36
N SER A 13 -9.20 -58.08 -15.25
CA SER A 13 -7.79 -57.79 -15.57
C SER A 13 -7.60 -56.46 -16.32
N PRO A 14 -6.38 -55.91 -16.26
CA PRO A 14 -6.05 -54.52 -16.52
C PRO A 14 -5.67 -54.29 -17.98
N GLY A 15 -5.88 -53.07 -18.48
CA GLY A 15 -5.23 -52.61 -19.70
C GLY A 15 -6.13 -51.87 -20.67
N GLY A 16 -5.89 -50.56 -20.76
CA GLY A 16 -5.87 -49.77 -21.99
C GLY A 16 -7.12 -49.77 -22.88
N GLY A 17 -7.92 -48.70 -22.76
CA GLY A 17 -8.92 -48.34 -23.76
C GLY A 17 -9.34 -46.89 -23.60
N PHE A 18 -9.00 -46.08 -24.60
CA PHE A 18 -9.30 -44.64 -24.72
C PHE A 18 -10.80 -44.33 -24.63
N GLY A 19 -11.15 -43.24 -23.92
CA GLY A 19 -12.33 -42.42 -24.22
C GLY A 19 -13.30 -42.10 -23.08
N GLY A 20 -13.24 -40.86 -22.58
CA GLY A 20 -14.31 -40.15 -21.86
C GLY A 20 -14.35 -40.39 -20.34
N GLY A 21 -14.01 -39.45 -19.45
CA GLY A 21 -13.94 -38.01 -19.56
C GLY A 21 -14.83 -37.36 -18.49
N GLY A 22 -14.24 -37.11 -17.31
CA GLY A 22 -14.74 -36.12 -16.35
C GLY A 22 -15.55 -36.68 -15.17
N MET A 23 -15.39 -36.22 -13.93
CA MET A 23 -14.57 -35.12 -13.42
C MET A 23 -14.21 -35.41 -11.95
N MET A 24 -12.91 -35.33 -11.66
CA MET A 24 -12.40 -35.09 -10.31
C MET A 24 -13.09 -33.83 -9.76
N GLN A 25 -13.76 -33.96 -8.62
CA GLN A 25 -14.44 -32.86 -7.93
C GLN A 25 -13.41 -31.88 -7.34
N GLY A 26 -12.82 -31.06 -8.20
CA GLY A 26 -11.98 -29.92 -7.84
C GLY A 26 -12.86 -28.75 -7.45
N GLY A 27 -13.12 -28.57 -6.15
CA GLY A 27 -13.67 -27.33 -5.62
C GLY A 27 -12.64 -26.22 -5.75
N GLY A 28 -12.65 -25.50 -6.87
CA GLY A 28 -11.77 -24.37 -7.15
C GLY A 28 -12.00 -23.19 -6.19
N PHE A 29 -10.99 -22.34 -6.04
CA PHE A 29 -11.05 -21.11 -5.24
C PHE A 29 -12.25 -20.22 -5.62
N LYS A 30 -13.09 -19.86 -4.64
CA LYS A 30 -14.19 -18.92 -4.77
C LYS A 30 -13.94 -17.72 -3.85
N GLY A 31 -13.76 -16.54 -4.44
CA GLY A 31 -13.48 -15.30 -3.69
C GLY A 31 -14.67 -14.78 -2.86
N GLU A 32 -14.39 -13.82 -1.98
CA GLU A 32 -15.37 -13.18 -1.09
C GLU A 32 -16.24 -12.12 -1.81
N THR A 33 -17.55 -12.15 -1.56
CA THR A 33 -18.52 -11.15 -2.09
C THR A 33 -18.46 -9.88 -1.24
N ARG A 34 -18.10 -8.75 -1.86
CA ARG A 34 -17.99 -7.44 -1.18
C ARG A 34 -19.16 -6.53 -1.53
N ASN A 35 -19.64 -5.74 -0.56
CA ASN A 35 -20.61 -4.66 -0.83
C ASN A 35 -19.89 -3.52 -1.58
N PRO A 36 -20.29 -3.19 -2.83
CA PRO A 36 -19.58 -2.22 -3.66
C PRO A 36 -19.61 -0.80 -3.09
N VAL A 37 -20.68 -0.42 -2.37
CA VAL A 37 -20.81 0.92 -1.76
C VAL A 37 -19.83 1.06 -0.59
N MET A 38 -19.74 0.05 0.27
CA MET A 38 -18.81 0.08 1.41
C MET A 38 -17.36 0.12 0.96
N VAL A 39 -17.01 -0.66 -0.08
CA VAL A 39 -15.66 -0.63 -0.66
C VAL A 39 -15.33 0.76 -1.21
N LEU A 40 -16.27 1.38 -1.94
CA LEU A 40 -16.06 2.73 -2.48
C LEU A 40 -15.89 3.78 -1.38
N VAL A 41 -16.76 3.80 -0.38
CA VAL A 41 -16.75 4.82 0.67
C VAL A 41 -15.49 4.71 1.54
N ILE A 42 -15.15 3.51 2.01
CA ILE A 42 -13.96 3.32 2.84
C ILE A 42 -12.70 3.68 2.05
N SER A 43 -12.58 3.21 0.81
CA SER A 43 -11.41 3.51 -0.02
C SER A 43 -11.24 5.01 -0.28
N MET A 44 -12.32 5.72 -0.59
CA MET A 44 -12.29 7.17 -0.79
C MET A 44 -11.93 7.92 0.49
N ILE A 45 -12.55 7.58 1.62
CA ILE A 45 -12.28 8.25 2.91
C ILE A 45 -10.81 8.06 3.32
N CYS A 46 -10.29 6.83 3.27
CA CYS A 46 -8.91 6.57 3.62
C CYS A 46 -7.92 7.30 2.70
N CYS A 47 -8.21 7.36 1.40
CA CYS A 47 -7.37 8.05 0.43
C CYS A 47 -7.35 9.57 0.68
N LEU A 48 -8.53 10.18 0.84
CA LEU A 48 -8.65 11.63 1.09
C LEU A 48 -8.05 12.03 2.44
N TYR A 49 -8.22 11.21 3.47
CA TYR A 49 -7.61 11.45 4.77
C TYR A 49 -6.08 11.38 4.70
N GLY A 50 -5.53 10.40 3.98
CA GLY A 50 -4.08 10.31 3.74
C GLY A 50 -3.53 11.55 3.03
N LEU A 51 -4.22 12.03 1.99
CA LEU A 51 -3.86 13.27 1.28
C LEU A 51 -3.91 14.49 2.19
N TYR A 52 -4.98 14.60 3.00
CA TYR A 52 -5.14 15.69 3.97
C TYR A 52 -4.00 15.73 4.98
N GLN A 53 -3.56 14.57 5.50
CA GLN A 53 -2.46 14.51 6.45
C GLN A 53 -1.14 14.97 5.83
N VAL A 54 -0.81 14.48 4.63
CA VAL A 54 0.40 14.92 3.92
C VAL A 54 0.35 16.41 3.62
N TRP A 55 -0.80 16.92 3.15
CA TRP A 55 -1.00 18.34 2.93
C TRP A 55 -0.73 19.16 4.19
N THR A 56 -1.26 18.75 5.34
CA THR A 56 -1.12 19.46 6.61
C THR A 56 0.35 19.52 7.04
N MET A 57 1.03 18.38 7.04
CA MET A 57 2.46 18.27 7.36
C MET A 57 3.36 19.13 6.46
N LEU A 58 3.07 19.18 5.15
CA LEU A 58 3.83 20.01 4.22
C LEU A 58 3.60 21.51 4.47
N ASN A 59 2.39 21.92 4.84
CA ASN A 59 2.11 23.32 5.16
C ASN A 59 2.78 23.75 6.48
N GLU A 60 2.80 22.88 7.49
CA GLU A 60 3.55 23.13 8.73
C GLU A 60 5.04 23.33 8.44
N LEU A 61 5.62 22.45 7.63
CA LEU A 61 7.01 22.53 7.23
C LEU A 61 7.31 23.83 6.47
N GLN A 62 6.44 24.23 5.54
CA GLN A 62 6.57 25.50 4.81
C GLN A 62 6.57 26.70 5.77
N GLN A 63 5.61 26.75 6.69
CA GLN A 63 5.46 27.85 7.65
C GLN A 63 6.65 27.93 8.61
N TYR A 64 7.14 26.78 9.05
CA TYR A 64 8.29 26.71 9.95
C TYR A 64 9.58 27.14 9.28
N THR A 65 9.82 26.65 8.06
CA THR A 65 11.03 26.98 7.29
C THR A 65 11.00 28.35 6.62
N ARG A 66 9.81 28.98 6.56
CA ARG A 66 9.56 30.29 5.92
C ARG A 66 10.10 30.35 4.50
N ASP A 67 9.84 29.29 3.75
CA ASP A 67 10.37 29.10 2.41
C ASP A 67 9.27 29.21 1.37
N ASP A 68 9.21 30.36 0.70
CA ASP A 68 8.18 30.67 -0.30
C ASP A 68 8.32 29.83 -1.58
N ASP A 69 9.50 29.26 -1.81
CA ASP A 69 9.75 28.35 -2.94
C ASP A 69 9.24 26.94 -2.66
N PHE A 70 9.05 26.57 -1.39
CA PHE A 70 8.44 25.31 -1.01
C PHE A 70 6.92 25.38 -1.15
N LYS A 71 6.39 24.80 -2.23
CA LYS A 71 4.96 24.88 -2.60
C LYS A 71 4.25 23.53 -2.41
N PRO A 72 3.53 23.30 -1.30
CA PRO A 72 2.84 22.03 -1.02
C PRO A 72 1.91 21.55 -2.14
N TRP A 73 1.31 22.48 -2.89
CA TRP A 73 0.41 22.16 -4.00
C TRP A 73 1.08 21.43 -5.18
N TYR A 74 2.41 21.43 -5.29
CA TYR A 74 3.13 20.58 -6.24
C TYR A 74 2.85 19.09 -6.05
N MET A 75 2.36 18.67 -4.87
CA MET A 75 1.92 17.30 -4.65
C MET A 75 0.76 16.87 -5.55
N PHE A 76 -0.03 17.78 -6.11
CA PHE A 76 -1.18 17.43 -6.96
C PHE A 76 -0.83 17.35 -8.45
N ILE A 77 0.38 17.73 -8.85
CA ILE A 77 0.84 17.63 -10.23
C ILE A 77 1.67 16.35 -10.37
N PRO A 78 1.29 15.34 -11.17
CA PRO A 78 1.94 14.03 -11.16
C PRO A 78 3.46 14.04 -11.35
N LEU A 79 3.97 14.74 -12.37
CA LEU A 79 5.42 14.78 -12.64
C LEU A 79 6.19 15.61 -11.61
N LEU A 80 5.60 16.72 -11.14
CA LEU A 80 6.22 17.53 -10.10
C LEU A 80 6.12 16.88 -8.73
N ASN A 81 5.10 16.07 -8.47
CA ASN A 81 4.90 15.37 -7.21
C ASN A 81 6.08 14.44 -6.91
N TYR A 82 6.54 13.66 -7.88
CA TYR A 82 7.70 12.78 -7.70
C TYR A 82 8.96 13.57 -7.35
N TYR A 83 9.27 14.63 -8.11
CA TYR A 83 10.40 15.50 -7.82
C TYR A 83 10.26 16.16 -6.44
N PHE A 84 9.07 16.67 -6.13
CA PHE A 84 8.79 17.39 -4.90
C PHE A 84 8.92 16.48 -3.68
N LEU A 85 8.25 15.32 -3.68
CA LEU A 85 8.27 14.38 -2.56
C LEU A 85 9.64 13.73 -2.32
N TRP A 86 10.40 13.46 -3.39
CA TRP A 86 11.67 12.73 -3.25
C TRP A 86 12.90 13.62 -3.15
N VAL A 87 12.82 14.86 -3.61
CA VAL A 87 13.96 15.79 -3.59
C VAL A 87 13.67 16.97 -2.66
N LYS A 88 12.60 17.71 -2.91
CA LYS A 88 12.31 18.95 -2.17
C LYS A 88 11.87 18.72 -0.73
N VAL A 89 11.05 17.72 -0.47
CA VAL A 89 10.59 17.42 0.89
C VAL A 89 11.76 17.00 1.80
N PRO A 90 12.63 16.04 1.44
CA PRO A 90 13.78 15.69 2.29
C PRO A 90 14.79 16.84 2.48
N GLU A 91 15.02 17.65 1.44
CA GLU A 91 15.86 18.86 1.52
C GLU A 91 15.30 19.83 2.57
N GLN A 92 13.99 20.08 2.51
CA GLN A 92 13.33 21.02 3.42
C GLN A 92 13.22 20.49 4.85
N VAL A 93 12.98 19.20 5.01
CA VAL A 93 12.97 18.53 6.31
C VAL A 93 14.35 18.58 6.96
N THR A 94 15.41 18.33 6.19
CA THR A 94 16.80 18.45 6.66
C THR A 94 17.07 19.85 7.19
N LYS A 95 16.65 20.88 6.44
CA LYS A 95 16.73 22.29 6.88
C LYS A 95 15.94 22.52 8.17
N ALA A 96 14.70 22.02 8.26
CA ALA A 96 13.87 22.14 9.46
C ALA A 96 14.51 21.50 10.70
N LYS A 97 15.07 20.30 10.54
CA LYS A 97 15.79 19.62 11.62
C LYS A 97 17.04 20.35 12.06
N GLN A 98 17.79 20.93 11.13
CA GLN A 98 18.92 21.80 11.45
C GLN A 98 18.49 23.05 12.22
N MET A 99 17.38 23.67 11.84
CA MET A 99 16.82 24.83 12.55
C MET A 99 16.30 24.47 13.95
N ALA A 100 15.72 23.28 14.12
CA ALA A 100 15.26 22.78 15.41
C ALA A 100 16.39 22.30 16.35
N GLY A 101 17.64 22.24 15.87
CA GLY A 101 18.76 21.70 16.63
C GLY A 101 18.61 20.19 16.89
N SER A 102 17.94 19.48 15.98
CA SER A 102 17.72 18.03 16.13
C SER A 102 19.03 17.27 16.21
N ARG A 103 19.05 16.26 17.08
CA ARG A 103 20.20 15.39 17.30
C ARG A 103 20.61 14.62 16.04
N ASN A 104 19.64 14.37 15.15
CA ASN A 104 19.88 13.87 13.80
C ASN A 104 19.47 14.95 12.79
N PRO A 105 20.39 15.79 12.30
CA PRO A 105 20.05 16.94 11.47
C PRO A 105 19.68 16.58 10.02
N GLN A 106 19.60 15.29 9.68
CA GLN A 106 19.29 14.79 8.35
C GLN A 106 17.86 14.25 8.30
N ALA A 107 17.19 14.42 7.16
CA ALA A 107 15.94 13.71 6.88
C ALA A 107 16.16 12.19 6.92
N GLN A 108 15.09 11.43 7.17
CA GLN A 108 15.13 9.97 7.09
C GLN A 108 15.67 9.51 5.73
N GLY A 109 16.25 8.30 5.70
CA GLY A 109 16.82 7.74 4.48
C GLY A 109 15.85 7.75 3.30
N ILE A 110 16.40 8.07 2.11
CA ILE A 110 15.61 8.23 0.87
C ILE A 110 14.73 7.02 0.53
N VAL A 111 15.13 5.81 0.94
CA VAL A 111 14.35 4.58 0.75
C VAL A 111 13.00 4.67 1.47
N LEU A 112 12.96 5.24 2.69
CA LEU A 112 11.71 5.45 3.41
C LEU A 112 10.84 6.49 2.72
N TYR A 113 11.43 7.54 2.15
CA TYR A 113 10.69 8.53 1.38
C TYR A 113 10.13 8.00 0.05
N ILE A 114 10.78 7.02 -0.58
CA ILE A 114 10.29 6.42 -1.84
C ILE A 114 9.12 5.47 -1.57
N PHE A 115 9.22 4.60 -0.56
CA PHE A 115 8.21 3.56 -0.31
C PHE A 115 7.15 3.93 0.74
N LEU A 116 7.49 4.81 1.68
CA LEU A 116 6.64 5.22 2.80
C LEU A 116 6.75 6.73 3.10
N ALA A 117 6.66 7.57 2.05
CA ALA A 117 6.81 9.03 2.17
C ALA A 117 5.99 9.67 3.32
N PRO A 118 4.70 9.34 3.52
CA PRO A 118 3.90 9.93 4.59
C PRO A 118 4.41 9.56 5.99
N PHE A 119 4.92 8.33 6.15
CA PHE A 119 5.50 7.86 7.41
C PHE A 119 6.84 8.56 7.68
N ALA A 120 7.72 8.62 6.68
CA ALA A 120 9.03 9.27 6.81
C ALA A 120 8.88 10.76 7.18
N LEU A 121 7.96 11.47 6.50
CA LEU A 121 7.66 12.86 6.78
C LEU A 121 7.11 13.08 8.19
N ALA A 122 6.16 12.25 8.63
CA ALA A 122 5.60 12.34 9.98
C ALA A 122 6.67 12.10 11.05
N LYS A 123 7.50 11.07 10.87
CA LYS A 123 8.62 10.77 11.78
C LYS A 123 9.59 11.94 11.86
N ASP A 124 9.99 12.49 10.72
CA ASP A 124 10.93 13.59 10.69
C ASP A 124 10.38 14.86 11.32
N LEU A 125 9.11 15.20 11.07
CA LEU A 125 8.46 16.34 11.72
C LEU A 125 8.36 16.17 13.23
N ASN A 126 8.08 14.95 13.71
CA ASN A 126 8.11 14.68 15.14
C ASN A 126 9.49 14.95 15.75
N GLU A 127 10.58 14.64 15.05
CA GLU A 127 11.94 14.97 15.49
C GLU A 127 12.26 16.49 15.41
N VAL A 128 11.53 17.26 14.58
CA VAL A 128 11.61 18.73 14.55
C VAL A 128 10.85 19.32 15.75
N TRP A 129 9.69 18.76 16.10
CA TRP A 129 8.83 19.25 17.19
C TRP A 129 9.27 18.77 18.58
N ASP A 130 9.89 17.60 18.67
CA ASP A 130 10.52 17.07 19.88
C ASP A 130 11.96 16.60 19.57
N PRO A 131 12.94 17.52 19.57
CA PRO A 131 14.34 17.23 19.22
C PRO A 131 15.05 16.25 20.16
N MET A 132 14.48 16.02 21.35
CA MET A 132 15.04 15.15 22.40
C MET A 132 14.34 13.80 22.49
N SER A 133 13.27 13.58 21.71
CA SER A 133 12.58 12.30 21.67
C SER A 133 13.54 11.17 21.27
N PRO A 134 13.58 10.05 22.00
CA PRO A 134 14.29 8.86 21.55
C PRO A 134 13.57 8.33 20.30
N GLY A 135 14.08 8.69 19.12
CA GLY A 135 13.44 8.42 17.84
C GLY A 135 12.95 6.98 17.70
N GLY A 136 11.63 6.82 17.55
CA GLY A 136 10.96 5.54 17.28
C GLY A 136 11.15 5.09 15.84
#